data_AF-A0A2H5AXB0-F1
#
_entry.id   AF-A0A2H5AXB0-F1
#
_cell.length_a   1.000
_cell.length_b   1.000
_cell.length_c   1.000
_cell.angle_alpha   90.00
_cell.angle_beta   90.00
_cell.angle_gamma   90.00
#
_symmetry.space_group_name_H-M   'P 1'
#
loop_
_entity.id
_entity.type
_entity.pdbx_description
1 polymer ?
#
loop_
_entity_poly.entity_id
_entity_poly.type
_entity_poly.pdbx_seq_one_letter_code
_entity_poly.pdbx_strand_id
1 'polypeptide(L)'
;MAARTILVTGEGSALVAAATALHAARRGHRTLLFAADDPHRRLDALLDTRLGAEPVAYEGPLSVARLDEQAAFRGALDELGPRLKPALDLLGAAPLDAEELTPLPGTRQLALLRALRGAEAEVLVVAAPAPAELLAALALPEQLDRYLARLLPEQRQAARALRPLLAAVAGVPMPAEWLFEARSWAAEALAAARAVIEAPGTSVRLAVDADSFDPAELRRIRSGLALHGHRLDAVVAHRALPVAAAASSDEWLAGQAARQRARLATLAEETGVPVLVSRRPEGTLETVAAQLYGDGAGPAVPVAAPWEVEDRRAEDGLLVWRIPLPGAERADLELVRRGDELVLGLGAYRRVLPLPSALRRCTVSGAGLTDGVLALRFAPDPALWPR
;
A
#
# COMPACT_ATOMS: atom_id res chain seq x y z
N MET A 1 -19.56 -5.27 -12.08
CA MET A 1 -18.18 -5.79 -11.90
C MET A 1 -17.57 -5.10 -10.70
N ALA A 2 -16.76 -5.80 -9.90
CA ALA A 2 -16.00 -5.15 -8.81
C ALA A 2 -14.92 -4.24 -9.42
N ALA A 3 -14.73 -3.04 -8.85
CA ALA A 3 -13.72 -2.10 -9.30
C ALA A 3 -12.31 -2.69 -9.11
N ARG A 4 -11.44 -2.46 -10.09
CA ARG A 4 -10.04 -2.89 -10.10
C ARG A 4 -9.13 -1.71 -9.81
N THR A 5 -8.30 -1.80 -8.78
CA THR A 5 -7.31 -0.75 -8.45
C THR A 5 -5.90 -1.30 -8.60
N ILE A 6 -5.06 -0.63 -9.41
CA ILE A 6 -3.68 -1.01 -9.67
C ILE A 6 -2.77 0.14 -9.24
N LEU A 7 -2.02 -0.07 -8.16
CA LEU A 7 -1.04 0.89 -7.66
C LEU A 7 0.32 0.56 -8.29
N VAL A 8 0.74 1.35 -9.27
CA VAL A 8 2.02 1.15 -9.98
C VAL A 8 3.09 1.99 -9.29
N THR A 9 4.12 1.34 -8.75
CA THR A 9 5.20 1.99 -7.98
C THR A 9 6.57 1.54 -8.49
N GLY A 10 7.63 2.28 -8.16
CA GLY A 10 9.00 1.99 -8.57
C GLY A 10 9.48 2.85 -9.75
N GLU A 11 10.67 2.53 -10.26
CA GLU A 11 11.25 3.25 -11.38
C GLU A 11 10.42 3.02 -12.64
N GLY A 12 10.12 4.09 -13.40
CA GLY A 12 9.28 4.01 -14.59
C GLY A 12 7.77 3.85 -14.30
N SER A 13 7.31 4.01 -13.06
CA SER A 13 5.90 3.89 -12.68
C SER A 13 4.94 4.69 -13.55
N ALA A 14 5.29 5.94 -13.90
CA ALA A 14 4.49 6.79 -14.78
C ALA A 14 4.22 6.15 -16.16
N LEU A 15 5.26 5.66 -16.84
CA LEU A 15 5.15 5.01 -18.13
C LEU A 15 4.31 3.73 -18.05
N VAL A 16 4.61 2.89 -17.05
CA VAL A 16 3.91 1.62 -16.84
C VAL A 16 2.44 1.86 -16.49
N ALA A 17 2.14 2.83 -15.63
CA ALA A 17 0.78 3.22 -15.26
C ALA A 17 0.00 3.70 -16.48
N ALA A 18 0.58 4.61 -17.28
CA ALA A 18 -0.05 5.12 -18.49
C ALA A 18 -0.35 4.00 -19.49
N ALA A 19 0.62 3.10 -19.73
CA ALA A 19 0.44 1.98 -20.65
C ALA A 19 -0.64 0.99 -20.15
N THR A 20 -0.69 0.77 -18.84
CA THR A 20 -1.70 -0.07 -18.19
C THR A 20 -3.10 0.53 -18.31
N ALA A 21 -3.23 1.84 -18.10
CA ALA A 21 -4.50 2.53 -18.19
C ALA A 21 -5.01 2.59 -19.64
N LEU A 22 -4.13 2.89 -20.59
CA LEU A 22 -4.45 2.87 -22.03
C LEU A 22 -4.94 1.48 -22.47
N HIS A 23 -4.24 0.43 -22.04
CA HIS A 23 -4.63 -0.95 -22.32
C HIS A 23 -6.03 -1.27 -21.80
N ALA A 24 -6.32 -0.94 -20.54
CA ALA A 24 -7.64 -1.17 -19.94
C ALA A 24 -8.75 -0.40 -20.67
N ALA A 25 -8.50 0.87 -21.02
CA ALA A 25 -9.46 1.70 -21.74
C ALA A 25 -9.76 1.17 -23.15
N ARG A 26 -8.75 0.69 -23.88
CA ARG A 26 -8.94 0.08 -25.21
C ARG A 26 -9.70 -1.24 -25.18
N ARG A 27 -9.72 -1.91 -24.03
CA ARG A 27 -10.60 -3.06 -23.77
C ARG A 27 -12.04 -2.66 -23.40
N GLY A 28 -12.36 -1.37 -23.41
CA GLY A 28 -13.69 -0.84 -23.17
C GLY A 28 -14.01 -0.54 -21.70
N HIS A 29 -13.03 -0.64 -20.79
CA HIS A 29 -13.25 -0.33 -19.38
C HIS A 29 -13.20 1.17 -19.12
N ARG A 30 -14.16 1.67 -18.34
CA ARG A 30 -14.09 3.04 -17.80
C ARG A 30 -12.89 3.16 -16.87
N THR A 31 -11.86 3.85 -17.34
CA THR A 31 -10.53 3.83 -16.71
C THR A 31 -10.14 5.22 -16.26
N LEU A 32 -9.62 5.32 -15.03
CA LEU A 32 -9.01 6.54 -14.51
C LEU A 32 -7.52 6.27 -14.27
N LEU A 33 -6.66 7.05 -14.92
CA LEU A 33 -5.24 7.14 -14.59
C LEU A 33 -5.03 8.32 -13.64
N PHE A 34 -4.40 8.04 -12.50
CA PHE A 34 -4.15 9.04 -11.48
C PHE A 34 -2.66 9.19 -11.20
N ALA A 35 -2.11 10.39 -11.42
CA ALA A 35 -0.73 10.73 -11.11
C ALA A 35 -0.63 11.13 -9.63
N ALA A 36 -0.28 10.19 -8.75
CA ALA A 36 -0.27 10.43 -7.30
C ALA A 36 1.06 11.01 -6.77
N ASP A 37 2.16 10.76 -7.47
CA ASP A 37 3.48 11.31 -7.15
C ASP A 37 4.20 11.73 -8.43
N ASP A 38 3.81 12.90 -8.93
CA ASP A 38 4.36 13.47 -10.16
C ASP A 38 4.65 14.97 -10.01
N PRO A 39 5.57 15.35 -9.10
CA PRO A 39 5.91 16.75 -8.85
C PRO A 39 6.51 17.44 -10.09
N HIS A 40 7.16 16.66 -10.95
CA HIS A 40 7.81 17.12 -12.17
C HIS A 40 6.99 16.88 -13.44
N ARG A 41 5.71 16.47 -13.31
CA ARG A 41 4.75 16.38 -14.43
C ARG A 41 5.23 15.48 -15.58
N ARG A 42 5.87 14.36 -15.23
CA ARG A 42 6.30 13.32 -16.17
C ARG A 42 5.13 12.74 -16.95
N LEU A 43 3.96 12.56 -16.32
CA LEU A 43 2.76 12.10 -17.01
C LEU A 43 2.20 13.17 -17.95
N ASP A 44 2.26 14.45 -17.58
CA ASP A 44 1.87 15.52 -18.51
C ASP A 44 2.70 15.47 -19.80
N ALA A 45 4.03 15.32 -19.66
CA ALA A 45 4.95 15.23 -20.79
C ALA A 45 4.77 13.94 -21.60
N LEU A 46 4.47 12.81 -20.94
CA LEU A 46 4.23 11.53 -21.61
C LEU A 46 2.94 11.54 -22.43
N LEU A 47 1.89 12.19 -21.92
CA LEU A 47 0.56 12.24 -22.52
C LEU A 47 0.35 13.47 -23.42
N ASP A 48 1.31 14.40 -23.45
CA ASP A 48 1.16 15.72 -24.07
C ASP A 48 -0.12 16.45 -23.61
N THR A 49 -0.44 16.34 -22.32
CA THR A 49 -1.70 16.86 -21.73
C THR A 49 -1.42 17.48 -20.37
N ARG A 50 -1.88 18.71 -20.13
CA ARG A 50 -1.71 19.37 -18.83
C ARG A 50 -2.69 18.81 -17.81
N LEU A 51 -2.19 18.10 -16.80
CA LEU A 51 -3.02 17.46 -15.77
C LEU A 51 -3.31 18.37 -14.57
N GLY A 52 -4.54 18.28 -14.07
CA GLY A 52 -5.04 18.92 -12.85
C GLY A 52 -5.78 17.94 -11.94
N ALA A 53 -6.38 18.45 -10.86
CA ALA A 53 -7.14 17.63 -9.92
C ALA A 53 -8.42 17.05 -10.54
N GLU A 54 -9.08 17.82 -11.40
CA GLU A 54 -10.27 17.37 -12.13
C GLU A 54 -9.87 16.42 -13.27
N PRO A 55 -10.50 15.23 -13.38
CA PRO A 55 -10.25 14.31 -14.48
C PRO A 55 -10.58 14.91 -15.84
N VAL A 56 -9.63 14.80 -16.77
CA VAL A 56 -9.81 15.18 -18.17
C VAL A 56 -9.87 13.93 -19.04
N ALA A 57 -10.71 13.94 -20.09
CA ALA A 57 -10.75 12.86 -21.05
C ALA A 57 -9.47 12.85 -21.89
N TYR A 58 -8.92 11.65 -22.13
CA TYR A 58 -7.71 11.46 -22.93
C TYR A 58 -8.00 10.67 -24.22
N GLU A 59 -8.31 9.38 -24.10
CA GLU A 59 -8.61 8.51 -25.25
C GLU A 59 -9.71 7.50 -24.89
N GLY A 60 -10.78 7.45 -25.69
CA GLY A 60 -11.89 6.51 -25.45
C GLY A 60 -12.47 6.69 -24.04
N PRO A 61 -12.61 5.60 -23.25
CA PRO A 61 -13.10 5.67 -21.88
C PRO A 61 -12.00 5.94 -20.83
N LEU A 62 -10.82 6.45 -21.24
CA LEU A 62 -9.73 6.84 -20.36
C LEU A 62 -9.85 8.31 -19.95
N SER A 63 -9.94 8.54 -18.64
CA SER A 63 -9.72 9.84 -18.02
C SER A 63 -8.40 9.87 -17.27
N VAL A 64 -7.78 11.04 -17.20
CA VAL A 64 -6.48 11.26 -16.58
C VAL A 64 -6.57 12.44 -15.60
N ALA A 65 -5.99 12.29 -14.42
CA ALA A 65 -5.94 13.32 -13.39
C ALA A 65 -4.61 13.26 -12.64
N ARG A 66 -4.29 14.34 -11.94
CA ARG A 66 -3.11 14.46 -11.08
C ARG A 66 -3.53 14.82 -9.67
N LEU A 67 -2.92 14.18 -8.68
CA LEU A 67 -3.08 14.56 -7.30
C LEU A 67 -2.51 15.96 -7.09
N ASP A 68 -3.35 16.84 -6.57
CA ASP A 68 -2.93 18.14 -6.07
C ASP A 68 -2.89 18.06 -4.55
N GLU A 69 -1.69 17.93 -3.99
CA GLU A 69 -1.47 17.83 -2.54
C GLU A 69 -1.99 19.06 -1.80
N GLN A 70 -1.82 20.24 -2.38
CA GLN A 70 -2.26 21.50 -1.80
C GLN A 70 -3.79 21.56 -1.75
N ALA A 71 -4.44 21.23 -2.86
CA ALA A 71 -5.89 21.20 -2.93
C ALA A 71 -6.47 20.11 -2.01
N ALA A 72 -5.84 18.93 -1.96
CA ALA A 72 -6.25 17.84 -1.07
C ALA A 72 -6.11 18.22 0.41
N PHE A 73 -5.04 18.91 0.79
CA PHE A 73 -4.85 19.39 2.16
C PHE A 73 -5.88 20.45 2.55
N ARG A 74 -6.13 21.43 1.67
CA ARG A 74 -7.17 22.44 1.87
C ARG A 74 -8.55 21.81 2.03
N GLY A 75 -8.94 20.92 1.11
CA GLY A 75 -10.23 20.23 1.19
C GLY A 75 -10.37 19.35 2.43
N ALA A 76 -9.30 18.72 2.90
CA ALA A 76 -9.32 17.98 4.15
C ALA A 76 -9.51 18.90 5.38
N LEU A 77 -8.91 20.09 5.37
CA LEU A 77 -9.09 21.08 6.43
C LEU A 77 -10.46 21.73 6.39
N ASP A 78 -11.05 21.96 5.21
CA ASP A 78 -12.43 22.46 5.09
C ASP A 78 -13.42 21.46 5.71
N GLU A 79 -13.22 20.15 5.49
CA GLU A 79 -14.04 19.12 6.12
C GLU A 79 -13.83 19.05 7.65
N LEU A 80 -12.61 19.27 8.11
CA LEU A 80 -12.26 19.25 9.53
C LEU A 80 -12.64 20.54 10.26
N GLY A 81 -12.71 21.67 9.55
CA GLY A 81 -12.88 23.01 10.10
C GLY A 81 -14.07 23.15 11.04
N PRO A 82 -15.30 22.78 10.62
CA PRO A 82 -16.48 22.79 11.49
C PRO A 82 -16.30 21.96 12.76
N ARG A 83 -15.50 20.90 12.70
CA ARG A 83 -15.21 20.00 13.82
C ARG A 83 -14.10 20.54 14.72
N LEU A 84 -13.11 21.26 14.18
CA LEU A 84 -12.03 21.84 14.98
C LEU A 84 -12.44 23.18 15.61
N LYS A 85 -13.45 23.86 15.05
CA LYS A 85 -13.92 25.17 15.50
C LYS A 85 -14.17 25.27 17.01
N PRO A 86 -14.88 24.34 17.69
CA PRO A 86 -15.09 24.43 19.13
C PRO A 86 -13.78 24.44 19.94
N ALA A 87 -12.77 23.68 19.51
CA ALA A 87 -11.46 23.65 20.17
C ALA A 87 -10.64 24.93 19.88
N LEU A 88 -10.71 25.46 18.67
CA LEU A 88 -10.04 26.72 18.30
C LEU A 88 -10.65 27.92 19.04
N ASP A 89 -11.99 27.99 19.10
CA ASP A 89 -12.72 29.02 19.83
C ASP A 89 -12.34 28.99 21.34
N LEU A 90 -12.18 27.80 21.91
CA LEU A 90 -11.72 27.60 23.30
C LEU A 90 -10.28 28.05 23.55
N LEU A 91 -9.39 27.87 22.57
CA LEU A 91 -7.98 28.28 22.65
C LEU A 91 -7.77 29.75 22.26
N GLY A 92 -8.83 30.47 21.87
CA GLY A 92 -8.74 31.83 21.34
C GLY A 92 -7.95 31.91 20.02
N ALA A 93 -7.83 30.79 19.30
CA ALA A 93 -7.09 30.70 18.06
C ALA A 93 -7.97 31.08 16.87
N ALA A 94 -7.46 31.96 16.01
CA ALA A 94 -8.12 32.23 14.72
C ALA A 94 -7.86 31.06 13.75
N PRO A 95 -8.86 30.61 12.99
CA PRO A 95 -8.63 29.66 11.90
C PRO A 95 -7.73 30.30 10.84
N LEU A 96 -6.83 29.50 10.26
CA LEU A 96 -5.96 29.92 9.16
C LEU A 96 -6.75 29.97 7.85
N ASP A 97 -6.43 30.94 7.00
CA ASP A 97 -7.02 31.03 5.66
C ASP A 97 -6.46 29.92 4.76
N ALA A 98 -7.24 29.50 3.76
CA ALA A 98 -6.87 28.40 2.87
C ALA A 98 -5.55 28.68 2.13
N GLU A 99 -5.29 29.94 1.80
CA GLU A 99 -4.09 30.42 1.14
C GLU A 99 -2.84 30.37 2.01
N GLU A 100 -3.00 30.45 3.34
CA GLU A 100 -1.88 30.40 4.32
C GLU A 100 -1.42 28.96 4.59
N LEU A 101 -2.28 27.98 4.29
CA LEU A 101 -2.00 26.58 4.51
C LEU A 101 -0.94 26.07 3.55
N THR A 102 0.10 25.46 4.08
CA THR A 102 1.11 24.71 3.31
C THR A 102 1.03 23.24 3.66
N PRO A 103 1.31 22.31 2.72
CA PRO A 103 1.15 20.89 2.97
C PRO A 103 2.16 20.44 4.03
N LEU A 104 1.68 19.76 5.05
CA LEU A 104 2.52 19.18 6.10
C LEU A 104 3.11 17.83 5.67
N PRO A 105 4.19 17.35 6.32
CA PRO A 105 4.62 15.96 6.17
C PRO A 105 3.44 15.01 6.43
N GLY A 106 3.19 14.07 5.52
CA GLY A 106 2.07 13.12 5.63
C GLY A 106 0.83 13.48 4.79
N THR A 107 0.72 14.72 4.30
CA THR A 107 -0.46 15.15 3.51
C THR A 107 -0.60 14.38 2.21
N ARG A 108 0.51 14.10 1.51
CA ARG A 108 0.50 13.31 0.28
C ARG A 108 -0.10 11.92 0.49
N GLN A 109 0.23 11.25 1.59
CA GLN A 109 -0.29 9.92 1.93
C GLN A 109 -1.80 9.98 2.17
N LEU A 110 -2.27 10.96 2.94
CA LEU A 110 -3.71 11.17 3.18
C LEU A 110 -4.45 11.53 1.90
N ALA A 111 -3.85 12.37 1.06
CA ALA A 111 -4.39 12.79 -0.23
C ALA A 111 -4.53 11.60 -1.20
N LEU A 112 -3.53 10.72 -1.24
CA LEU A 112 -3.60 9.45 -1.97
C LEU A 112 -4.76 8.58 -1.46
N LEU A 113 -4.84 8.32 -0.15
CA LEU A 113 -5.91 7.49 0.44
C LEU A 113 -7.31 8.05 0.14
N ARG A 114 -7.45 9.38 0.16
CA ARG A 114 -8.69 10.07 -0.21
C ARG A 114 -9.01 9.90 -1.70
N ALA A 115 -8.03 10.06 -2.57
CA ALA A 115 -8.20 9.88 -4.01
C ALA A 115 -8.61 8.44 -4.37
N LEU A 116 -8.01 7.44 -3.73
CA LEU A 116 -8.38 6.03 -3.91
C LEU A 116 -9.85 5.78 -3.56
N ARG A 117 -10.35 6.42 -2.50
CA ARG A 117 -11.74 6.28 -2.04
C ARG A 117 -12.75 7.00 -2.94
N GLY A 118 -12.38 8.16 -3.48
CA GLY A 118 -13.25 8.99 -4.30
C GLY A 118 -13.27 8.62 -5.79
N ALA A 119 -12.41 7.69 -6.22
CA ALA A 119 -12.29 7.35 -7.63
C ALA A 119 -13.51 6.59 -8.16
N GLU A 120 -14.17 7.16 -9.16
CA GLU A 120 -15.28 6.55 -9.88
C GLU A 120 -14.82 5.95 -11.20
N ALA A 121 -14.30 4.73 -11.17
CA ALA A 121 -13.87 3.99 -12.36
C ALA A 121 -14.09 2.48 -12.20
N GLU A 122 -14.18 1.77 -13.32
CA GLU A 122 -14.11 0.31 -13.33
C GLU A 122 -12.67 -0.16 -13.12
N VAL A 123 -11.72 0.57 -13.70
CA VAL A 123 -10.27 0.36 -13.51
C VAL A 123 -9.63 1.67 -13.09
N LEU A 124 -9.10 1.72 -11.87
CA LEU A 124 -8.25 2.78 -11.37
C LEU A 124 -6.79 2.35 -11.49
N VAL A 125 -5.99 3.11 -12.22
CA VAL A 125 -4.53 2.93 -12.29
C VAL A 125 -3.88 4.14 -11.66
N VAL A 126 -2.99 3.93 -10.70
CA VAL A 126 -2.30 5.01 -10.00
C VAL A 126 -0.81 4.93 -10.29
N ALA A 127 -0.22 5.98 -10.85
CA ALA A 127 1.21 6.19 -10.80
C ALA A 127 1.55 6.64 -9.37
N ALA A 128 1.83 5.63 -8.54
CA ALA A 128 1.99 5.76 -7.11
C ALA A 128 3.40 6.29 -6.74
N PRO A 129 3.56 6.80 -5.51
CA PRO A 129 4.87 7.17 -4.98
C PRO A 129 5.88 6.03 -5.00
N ALA A 130 7.15 6.35 -4.70
CA ALA A 130 8.20 5.36 -4.50
C ALA A 130 7.77 4.25 -3.50
N PRO A 131 8.28 3.01 -3.62
CA PRO A 131 7.76 1.87 -2.89
C PRO A 131 7.69 2.05 -1.36
N ALA A 132 8.71 2.70 -0.77
CA ALA A 132 8.74 2.99 0.66
C ALA A 132 7.63 3.97 1.10
N GLU A 133 7.41 5.04 0.32
CA GLU A 133 6.36 6.03 0.58
C GLU A 133 4.96 5.45 0.38
N LEU A 134 4.78 4.62 -0.66
CA LEU A 134 3.54 3.91 -0.87
C LEU A 134 3.23 2.96 0.29
N LEU A 135 4.19 2.14 0.72
CA LEU A 135 4.00 1.23 1.86
C LEU A 135 3.66 1.99 3.14
N ALA A 136 4.30 3.13 3.40
CA ALA A 136 3.96 4.00 4.51
C ALA A 136 2.51 4.51 4.40
N ALA A 137 2.07 4.94 3.21
CA ALA A 137 0.70 5.40 2.97
C ALA A 137 -0.33 4.29 3.20
N LEU A 138 -0.05 3.07 2.75
CA LEU A 138 -0.96 1.94 2.88
C LEU A 138 -1.03 1.38 4.32
N ALA A 139 0.07 1.45 5.08
CA ALA A 139 0.09 1.07 6.49
C ALA A 139 -0.59 2.09 7.41
N LEU A 140 -0.66 3.35 6.98
CA LEU A 140 -1.09 4.48 7.80
C LEU A 140 -2.48 4.30 8.43
N PRO A 141 -3.54 3.83 7.71
CA PRO A 141 -4.87 3.73 8.30
C PRO A 141 -4.94 2.77 9.49
N GLU A 142 -4.30 1.60 9.39
CA GLU A 142 -4.24 0.62 10.48
C GLU A 142 -3.46 1.16 11.69
N GLN A 143 -2.37 1.88 11.44
CA GLN A 143 -1.55 2.48 12.52
C GLN A 143 -2.30 3.57 13.27
N LEU A 144 -2.96 4.48 12.56
CA LEU A 144 -3.73 5.56 13.15
C LEU A 144 -4.94 5.04 13.93
N ASP A 145 -5.65 4.05 13.40
CA ASP A 145 -6.79 3.43 14.08
C ASP A 145 -6.38 2.81 15.42
N ARG A 146 -5.24 2.08 15.42
CA ARG A 146 -4.66 1.54 16.65
C ARG A 146 -4.30 2.62 17.67
N TYR A 147 -3.68 3.71 17.22
CA TYR A 147 -3.32 4.81 18.12
C TYR A 147 -4.56 5.52 18.67
N LEU A 148 -5.58 5.74 17.85
CA LEU A 148 -6.87 6.28 18.29
C LEU A 148 -7.52 5.37 19.34
N ALA A 149 -7.58 4.06 19.11
CA ALA A 149 -8.15 3.10 20.05
C ALA A 149 -7.40 3.06 21.39
N ARG A 150 -6.07 3.25 21.37
CA ARG A 150 -5.24 3.28 22.57
C ARG A 150 -5.34 4.59 23.36
N LEU A 151 -5.41 5.73 22.67
CA LEU A 151 -5.44 7.05 23.30
C LEU A 151 -6.82 7.43 23.81
N LEU A 152 -7.88 7.01 23.10
CA LEU A 152 -9.25 7.35 23.40
C LEU A 152 -10.06 6.05 23.39
N PRO A 153 -10.28 5.36 24.53
CA PRO A 153 -11.05 4.11 24.56
C PRO A 153 -12.53 4.31 24.22
N GLU A 154 -13.19 3.28 23.65
CA GLU A 154 -14.59 3.38 23.15
C GLU A 154 -15.61 3.56 24.27
N GLN A 155 -15.26 3.13 25.48
CA GLN A 155 -16.17 3.05 26.60
C GLN A 155 -16.30 4.42 27.27
N ARG A 156 -17.48 5.03 27.16
CA ARG A 156 -17.85 6.29 27.84
C ARG A 156 -17.57 6.30 29.35
N GLN A 157 -17.53 5.13 30.01
CA GLN A 157 -17.17 5.02 31.43
C GLN A 157 -15.69 5.27 31.70
N ALA A 158 -14.78 4.87 30.81
CA ALA A 158 -13.34 5.15 30.93
C ALA A 158 -13.05 6.66 30.81
N ALA A 159 -13.89 7.40 30.07
CA ALA A 159 -13.83 8.86 29.93
C ALA A 159 -14.04 9.61 31.25
N ARG A 160 -14.86 9.05 32.16
CA ARG A 160 -15.07 9.64 33.50
C ARG A 160 -13.78 9.66 34.32
N ALA A 161 -12.87 8.71 34.08
CA ALA A 161 -11.57 8.65 34.73
C ALA A 161 -10.55 9.65 34.13
N LEU A 162 -10.77 10.13 32.90
CA LEU A 162 -9.92 11.13 32.23
C LEU A 162 -10.36 12.58 32.50
N ARG A 163 -11.58 12.80 33.01
CA ARG A 163 -12.10 14.14 33.38
C ARG A 163 -11.15 15.00 34.24
N PRO A 164 -10.53 14.48 35.33
CA PRO A 164 -9.65 15.29 36.15
C PRO A 164 -8.35 15.71 35.45
N LEU A 165 -7.82 14.86 34.55
CA LEU A 165 -6.63 15.18 33.75
C LEU A 165 -6.94 16.21 32.65
N LEU A 166 -8.10 16.09 32.00
CA LEU A 166 -8.56 17.07 31.01
C LEU A 166 -8.85 18.43 31.64
N ALA A 167 -9.38 18.46 32.86
CA ALA A 167 -9.58 19.70 33.62
C ALA A 167 -8.25 20.37 34.03
N ALA A 168 -7.21 19.58 34.33
CA ALA A 168 -5.91 20.08 34.79
C ALA A 168 -5.01 20.65 33.67
N VAL A 169 -5.17 20.17 32.43
CA VAL A 169 -4.29 20.57 31.30
C VAL A 169 -4.84 21.76 30.51
N ALA A 170 -6.15 22.05 30.59
CA ALA A 170 -6.77 23.09 29.75
C ALA A 170 -7.51 24.21 30.51
N GLY A 171 -7.79 24.09 31.81
CA GLY A 171 -8.55 25.10 32.57
C GLY A 171 -9.99 25.36 32.07
N VAL A 172 -10.41 24.67 31.01
CA VAL A 172 -11.74 24.78 30.38
C VAL A 172 -12.28 23.37 30.15
N PRO A 173 -13.52 23.06 30.55
CA PRO A 173 -14.10 21.74 30.34
C PRO A 173 -14.30 21.49 28.83
N MET A 174 -13.39 20.75 28.21
CA MET A 174 -13.62 20.18 26.88
C MET A 174 -14.87 19.28 26.92
N PRO A 175 -15.90 19.52 26.08
CA PRO A 175 -17.06 18.65 26.01
C PRO A 175 -16.62 17.24 25.61
N ALA A 176 -16.91 16.26 26.47
CA ALA A 176 -16.49 14.87 26.23
C ALA A 176 -17.14 14.33 24.95
N GLU A 177 -18.36 14.78 24.66
CA GLU A 177 -19.16 14.43 23.49
C GLU A 177 -18.43 14.74 22.18
N TRP A 178 -17.80 15.91 22.08
CA TRP A 178 -17.04 16.33 20.90
C TRP A 178 -15.86 15.40 20.61
N LEU A 179 -15.10 14.99 21.64
CA LEU A 179 -13.98 14.06 21.48
C LEU A 179 -14.44 12.70 20.92
N PHE A 180 -15.61 12.22 21.37
CA PHE A 180 -16.17 10.96 20.89
C PHE A 180 -16.66 11.07 19.45
N GLU A 181 -17.34 12.17 19.09
CA GLU A 181 -17.78 12.41 17.72
C GLU A 181 -16.59 12.51 16.75
N ALA A 182 -15.55 13.26 17.12
CA ALA A 182 -14.32 13.37 16.35
C ALA A 182 -13.62 12.01 16.18
N ARG A 183 -13.60 11.20 17.24
CA ARG A 183 -13.05 9.84 17.18
C ARG A 183 -13.85 8.94 16.24
N SER A 184 -15.17 8.88 16.38
CA SER A 184 -16.02 8.02 15.55
C SER A 184 -15.85 8.37 14.08
N TRP A 185 -15.86 9.66 13.74
CA TRP A 185 -15.59 10.13 12.40
C TRP A 185 -14.20 9.69 11.89
N ALA A 186 -13.16 9.86 12.72
CA ALA A 186 -11.81 9.46 12.32
C ALA A 186 -11.73 7.95 12.08
N ALA A 187 -12.31 7.14 12.97
CA ALA A 187 -12.36 5.68 12.82
C ALA A 187 -13.10 5.27 11.54
N GLU A 188 -14.24 5.90 11.23
CA GLU A 188 -14.99 5.68 9.99
C GLU A 188 -14.16 6.03 8.75
N ALA A 189 -13.48 7.19 8.75
CA ALA A 189 -12.63 7.61 7.65
C ALA A 189 -11.45 6.64 7.41
N LEU A 190 -10.81 6.18 8.48
CA LEU A 190 -9.72 5.20 8.41
C LEU A 190 -10.22 3.83 7.95
N ALA A 191 -11.38 3.38 8.45
CA ALA A 191 -12.01 2.14 8.01
C ALA A 191 -12.38 2.17 6.52
N ALA A 192 -12.91 3.30 6.03
CA ALA A 192 -13.22 3.49 4.62
C ALA A 192 -11.95 3.46 3.76
N ALA A 193 -10.85 4.06 4.20
CA ALA A 193 -9.56 3.97 3.51
C ALA A 193 -9.05 2.52 3.47
N ARG A 194 -9.12 1.79 4.59
CA ARG A 194 -8.75 0.37 4.67
C ARG A 194 -9.56 -0.49 3.71
N ALA A 195 -10.86 -0.26 3.62
CA ALA A 195 -11.74 -1.03 2.75
C ALA A 195 -11.32 -0.98 1.27
N VAL A 196 -10.80 0.16 0.81
CA VAL A 196 -10.34 0.33 -0.58
C VAL A 196 -8.97 -0.32 -0.80
N ILE A 197 -8.01 -0.09 0.10
CA ILE A 197 -6.64 -0.62 -0.06
C ILE A 197 -6.54 -2.13 0.16
N GLU A 198 -7.46 -2.70 0.95
CA GLU A 198 -7.55 -4.15 1.22
C GLU A 198 -8.55 -4.87 0.32
N ALA A 199 -9.27 -4.15 -0.54
CA ALA A 199 -10.26 -4.71 -1.44
C ALA A 199 -9.66 -5.85 -2.29
N PRO A 200 -10.42 -6.92 -2.59
CA PRO A 200 -9.94 -8.02 -3.43
C PRO A 200 -9.48 -7.60 -4.83
N GLY A 201 -9.99 -6.47 -5.33
CA GLY A 201 -9.60 -5.89 -6.62
C GLY A 201 -8.38 -4.97 -6.56
N THR A 202 -7.79 -4.72 -5.39
CA THR A 202 -6.63 -3.83 -5.22
C THR A 202 -5.33 -4.61 -5.22
N SER A 203 -4.40 -4.23 -6.08
CA SER A 203 -3.05 -4.79 -6.15
C SER A 203 -2.00 -3.70 -6.34
N VAL A 204 -0.76 -4.09 -6.10
CA VAL A 204 0.45 -3.31 -6.41
C VAL A 204 1.13 -3.95 -7.61
N ARG A 205 1.62 -3.11 -8.52
CA ARG A 205 2.48 -3.49 -9.64
C ARG A 205 3.80 -2.77 -9.47
N LEU A 206 4.89 -3.51 -9.49
CA LEU A 206 6.21 -2.94 -9.27
C LEU A 206 6.93 -2.75 -10.60
N ALA A 207 7.31 -1.52 -10.92
CA ALA A 207 8.11 -1.19 -12.08
C ALA A 207 9.60 -1.08 -11.68
N VAL A 208 10.46 -1.67 -12.48
CA VAL A 208 11.92 -1.71 -12.27
C VAL A 208 12.64 -1.47 -13.60
N ASP A 209 13.82 -0.87 -13.56
CA ASP A 209 14.70 -0.82 -14.74
C ASP A 209 15.32 -2.20 -14.97
N ALA A 210 15.20 -2.72 -16.20
CA ALA A 210 15.66 -4.06 -16.54
C ALA A 210 17.17 -4.29 -16.34
N ASP A 211 17.99 -3.23 -16.37
CA ASP A 211 19.44 -3.30 -16.25
C ASP A 211 19.94 -3.08 -14.82
N SER A 212 19.31 -2.18 -14.06
CA SER A 212 19.89 -1.63 -12.82
C SER A 212 19.18 -1.98 -11.51
N PHE A 213 18.10 -2.77 -11.52
CA PHE A 213 17.38 -3.07 -10.28
C PHE A 213 18.20 -3.88 -9.26
N ASP A 214 17.99 -3.61 -7.96
CA ASP A 214 18.56 -4.38 -6.84
C ASP A 214 17.60 -5.51 -6.41
N PRO A 215 17.99 -6.80 -6.56
CA PRO A 215 17.18 -7.92 -6.08
C PRO A 215 16.90 -7.89 -4.57
N ALA A 216 17.82 -7.35 -3.75
CA ALA A 216 17.63 -7.28 -2.30
C ALA A 216 16.57 -6.21 -1.94
N GLU A 217 16.59 -5.06 -2.60
CA GLU A 217 15.55 -4.05 -2.48
C GLU A 217 14.17 -4.61 -2.86
N LEU A 218 14.11 -5.34 -3.97
CA LEU A 218 12.88 -6.00 -4.41
C LEU A 218 12.35 -6.98 -3.35
N ARG A 219 13.21 -7.81 -2.75
CA ARG A 219 12.84 -8.73 -1.66
C ARG A 219 12.26 -7.97 -0.46
N ARG A 220 12.89 -6.86 -0.05
CA ARG A 220 12.38 -5.99 1.04
C ARG A 220 11.01 -5.43 0.70
N ILE A 221 10.82 -4.84 -0.49
CA ILE A 221 9.53 -4.31 -0.94
C ILE A 221 8.44 -5.39 -0.91
N ARG A 222 8.73 -6.58 -1.45
CA ARG A 222 7.79 -7.71 -1.45
C ARG A 222 7.40 -8.15 -0.04
N SER A 223 8.37 -8.26 0.85
CA SER A 223 8.14 -8.64 2.24
C SER A 223 7.30 -7.60 2.99
N GLY A 224 7.53 -6.30 2.73
CA GLY A 224 6.73 -5.20 3.28
C GLY A 224 5.29 -5.20 2.75
N LEU A 225 5.10 -5.41 1.45
CA LEU A 225 3.77 -5.56 0.85
C LEU A 225 3.01 -6.72 1.49
N ALA A 226 3.64 -7.89 1.59
CA ALA A 226 3.04 -9.07 2.20
C ALA A 226 2.74 -8.87 3.69
N LEU A 227 3.64 -8.23 4.44
CA LEU A 227 3.44 -7.91 5.85
C LEU A 227 2.17 -7.08 6.08
N HIS A 228 1.89 -6.13 5.19
CA HIS A 228 0.70 -5.29 5.23
C HIS A 228 -0.49 -5.86 4.44
N GLY A 229 -0.38 -7.08 3.89
CA GLY A 229 -1.47 -7.77 3.19
C GLY A 229 -1.74 -7.27 1.77
N HIS A 230 -0.84 -6.48 1.19
CA HIS A 230 -0.95 -6.02 -0.18
C HIS A 230 -0.40 -7.04 -1.17
N ARG A 231 -1.06 -7.12 -2.32
CA ARG A 231 -0.81 -8.16 -3.33
C ARG A 231 0.01 -7.59 -4.47
N LEU A 232 1.20 -8.14 -4.69
CA LEU A 232 1.99 -7.83 -5.88
C LEU A 232 1.42 -8.63 -7.06
N ASP A 233 0.85 -7.98 -8.07
CA ASP A 233 0.26 -8.68 -9.22
C ASP A 233 1.27 -9.02 -10.32
N ALA A 234 2.31 -8.21 -10.47
CA ALA A 234 3.34 -8.36 -11.48
C ALA A 234 4.54 -7.46 -11.15
N VAL A 235 5.68 -7.83 -11.72
CA VAL A 235 6.86 -6.96 -11.84
C VAL A 235 7.00 -6.55 -13.31
N VAL A 236 7.21 -5.27 -13.58
CA VAL A 236 7.41 -4.73 -14.92
C VAL A 236 8.84 -4.27 -15.07
N ALA A 237 9.63 -4.99 -15.86
CA ALA A 237 10.98 -4.60 -16.24
C ALA A 237 10.92 -3.71 -17.48
N HIS A 238 11.14 -2.41 -17.30
CA HIS A 238 11.17 -1.44 -18.39
C HIS A 238 12.59 -1.26 -18.95
N ARG A 239 12.69 -0.67 -20.16
CA ARG A 239 13.96 -0.38 -20.84
C ARG A 239 14.81 -1.63 -21.15
N ALA A 240 14.17 -2.79 -21.26
CA ALA A 240 14.85 -4.02 -21.64
C ALA A 240 15.48 -3.92 -23.04
N LEU A 241 16.57 -4.68 -23.23
CA LEU A 241 17.24 -4.76 -24.52
C LEU A 241 16.35 -5.52 -25.52
N PRO A 242 16.36 -5.13 -26.81
CA PRO A 242 15.65 -5.89 -27.84
C PRO A 242 16.12 -7.34 -27.89
N VAL A 243 15.21 -8.29 -28.16
CA VAL A 243 15.55 -9.72 -28.26
C VAL A 243 16.68 -9.99 -29.26
N ALA A 244 16.72 -9.23 -30.35
CA ALA A 244 17.76 -9.31 -31.37
C ALA A 244 19.17 -8.95 -30.85
N ALA A 245 19.28 -8.22 -29.73
CA ALA A 245 20.56 -7.85 -29.13
C ALA A 245 21.37 -9.08 -28.68
N ALA A 246 20.69 -10.17 -28.30
CA ALA A 246 21.35 -11.42 -27.94
C ALA A 246 22.01 -12.14 -29.13
N ALA A 247 21.57 -11.85 -30.35
CA ALA A 247 22.14 -12.36 -31.59
C ALA A 247 23.06 -11.34 -32.29
N SER A 248 23.43 -10.26 -31.58
CA SER A 248 24.35 -9.24 -32.09
C SER A 248 25.72 -9.84 -32.39
N SER A 249 26.37 -9.37 -33.46
CA SER A 249 27.78 -9.66 -33.72
C SER A 249 28.73 -8.94 -32.76
N ASP A 250 28.24 -7.92 -32.05
CA ASP A 250 28.96 -7.28 -30.95
C ASP A 250 28.85 -8.16 -29.69
N GLU A 251 29.97 -8.78 -29.31
CA GLU A 251 30.08 -9.67 -28.14
C GLU A 251 29.70 -8.99 -26.82
N TRP A 252 30.00 -7.70 -26.66
CA TRP A 252 29.64 -6.97 -25.46
C TRP A 252 28.12 -6.82 -25.36
N LEU A 253 27.47 -6.42 -26.47
CA LEU A 253 26.01 -6.26 -26.51
C LEU A 253 25.29 -7.60 -26.32
N ALA A 254 25.76 -8.65 -26.99
CA ALA A 254 25.22 -10.00 -26.83
C ALA A 254 25.37 -10.50 -25.38
N GLY A 255 26.53 -10.24 -24.76
CA GLY A 255 26.79 -10.56 -23.36
C GLY A 255 25.90 -9.78 -22.38
N GLN A 256 25.63 -8.49 -22.63
CA GLN A 256 24.67 -7.72 -21.82
C GLN A 256 23.25 -8.26 -21.95
N ALA A 257 22.79 -8.54 -23.16
CA ALA A 257 21.45 -9.09 -23.40
C ALA A 257 21.27 -10.46 -22.72
N ALA A 258 22.29 -11.33 -22.77
CA ALA A 258 22.26 -12.62 -22.09
C ALA A 258 22.17 -12.47 -20.56
N ARG A 259 22.98 -11.57 -19.97
CA ARG A 259 22.94 -11.26 -18.53
C ARG A 259 21.59 -10.69 -18.08
N GLN A 260 21.04 -9.75 -18.84
CA GLN A 260 19.72 -9.17 -18.57
C GLN A 260 18.64 -10.26 -18.60
N ARG A 261 18.65 -11.12 -19.63
CA ARG A 261 17.70 -12.23 -19.74
C ARG A 261 17.79 -13.21 -18.56
N ALA A 262 19.01 -13.59 -18.16
CA ALA A 262 19.22 -14.45 -16.99
C ALA A 262 18.72 -13.81 -15.69
N ARG A 263 18.97 -12.50 -15.51
CA ARG A 263 18.46 -11.72 -14.38
C ARG A 263 16.93 -11.69 -14.35
N LEU A 264 16.28 -11.43 -15.49
CA LEU A 264 14.82 -11.41 -15.59
C LEU A 264 14.18 -12.80 -15.39
N ALA A 265 14.87 -13.87 -15.83
CA ALA A 265 14.42 -15.24 -15.54
C ALA A 265 14.49 -15.55 -14.04
N THR A 266 15.61 -15.22 -13.39
CA THR A 266 15.77 -15.35 -11.92
C THR A 266 14.71 -14.55 -11.18
N LEU A 267 14.43 -13.33 -11.63
CA LEU A 267 13.38 -12.47 -11.09
C LEU A 267 11.99 -13.14 -11.15
N ALA A 268 11.65 -13.78 -12.26
CA ALA A 268 10.37 -14.47 -12.42
C ALA A 268 10.24 -15.66 -11.46
N GLU A 269 11.31 -16.44 -11.31
CA GLU A 269 11.37 -17.57 -10.37
C GLU A 269 11.25 -17.11 -8.91
N GLU A 270 12.03 -16.11 -8.49
CA GLU A 270 12.02 -15.60 -7.11
C GLU A 270 10.71 -14.90 -6.73
N THR A 271 10.07 -14.24 -7.69
CA THR A 271 8.88 -13.43 -7.41
C THR A 271 7.59 -14.24 -7.38
N GLY A 272 7.52 -15.34 -8.15
CA GLY A 272 6.31 -16.15 -8.28
C GLY A 272 5.12 -15.39 -8.90
N VAL A 273 5.37 -14.22 -9.49
CA VAL A 273 4.38 -13.39 -10.19
C VAL A 273 4.84 -13.15 -11.62
N PRO A 274 3.94 -12.80 -12.55
CA PRO A 274 4.32 -12.45 -13.91
C PRO A 274 5.38 -11.33 -13.95
N VAL A 275 6.46 -11.56 -14.70
CA VAL A 275 7.43 -10.53 -15.07
C VAL A 275 7.10 -10.06 -16.48
N LEU A 276 6.58 -8.84 -16.61
CA LEU A 276 6.29 -8.21 -17.89
C LEU A 276 7.49 -7.39 -18.32
N VAL A 277 7.77 -7.36 -19.61
CA VAL A 277 8.97 -6.70 -20.15
C VAL A 277 8.56 -5.68 -21.20
N SER A 278 8.96 -4.43 -21.01
CA SER A 278 8.91 -3.41 -22.05
C SER A 278 10.33 -3.02 -22.47
N ARG A 279 10.52 -2.90 -23.78
CA ARG A 279 11.78 -2.51 -24.39
C ARG A 279 12.00 -1.01 -24.24
N ARG A 280 13.22 -0.53 -24.52
CA ARG A 280 13.52 0.91 -24.55
C ARG A 280 12.49 1.66 -25.40
N PRO A 281 12.06 2.87 -24.98
CA PRO A 281 10.91 3.58 -25.52
C PRO A 281 11.24 4.23 -26.88
N GLU A 282 11.61 3.42 -27.86
CA GLU A 282 11.45 3.78 -29.26
C GLU A 282 10.03 3.39 -29.63
N GLY A 283 9.08 4.33 -29.45
CA GLY A 283 7.68 4.08 -29.79
C GLY A 283 6.69 4.83 -28.91
N THR A 284 5.43 4.66 -29.27
CA THR A 284 4.29 5.32 -28.63
C THR A 284 3.80 4.54 -27.40
N LEU A 285 2.92 5.13 -26.60
CA LEU A 285 2.35 4.48 -25.41
C LEU A 285 1.65 3.14 -25.74
N GLU A 286 1.05 3.07 -26.93
CA GLU A 286 0.45 1.89 -27.53
C GLU A 286 1.44 0.75 -27.70
N THR A 287 2.66 1.08 -28.15
CA THR A 287 3.70 0.10 -28.36
C THR A 287 4.12 -0.51 -27.02
N VAL A 288 4.20 0.31 -25.97
CA VAL A 288 4.50 -0.16 -24.61
C VAL A 288 3.35 -1.02 -24.08
N ALA A 289 2.10 -0.58 -24.23
CA ALA A 289 0.92 -1.35 -23.82
C ALA A 289 0.87 -2.73 -24.51
N ALA A 290 1.10 -2.76 -25.83
CA ALA A 290 1.14 -4.00 -26.61
C ALA A 290 2.27 -4.94 -26.18
N GLN A 291 3.45 -4.40 -25.84
CA GLN A 291 4.56 -5.22 -25.31
C GLN A 291 4.24 -5.84 -23.95
N LEU A 292 3.58 -5.09 -23.07
CA LEU A 292 3.27 -5.54 -21.71
C LEU A 292 2.11 -6.54 -21.67
N TYR A 293 1.09 -6.35 -22.51
CA TYR A 293 -0.18 -7.07 -22.35
C TYR A 293 -0.66 -7.80 -23.61
N GLY A 294 -0.16 -7.47 -24.80
CA GLY A 294 -0.71 -7.96 -26.06
C GLY A 294 -2.23 -7.75 -26.12
N ASP A 295 -2.96 -8.81 -26.50
CA ASP A 295 -4.43 -8.83 -26.51
C ASP A 295 -5.04 -9.37 -25.19
N GLY A 296 -4.21 -9.67 -24.19
CA GLY A 296 -4.62 -10.26 -22.92
C GLY A 296 -5.33 -9.28 -21.98
N ALA A 297 -5.96 -9.80 -20.93
CA ALA A 297 -6.55 -8.96 -19.87
C ALA A 297 -5.51 -8.33 -18.92
N GLY A 298 -4.24 -8.72 -19.04
CA GLY A 298 -3.16 -8.37 -18.12
C GLY A 298 -3.11 -9.27 -16.88
N PRO A 299 -2.20 -8.99 -15.93
CA PRO A 299 -2.04 -9.79 -14.71
C PRO A 299 -3.32 -9.81 -13.86
N ALA A 300 -3.73 -11.01 -13.46
CA ALA A 300 -4.81 -11.20 -12.50
C ALA A 300 -4.38 -10.75 -11.10
N VAL A 301 -5.34 -10.39 -10.24
CA VAL A 301 -5.05 -10.15 -8.82
C VAL A 301 -4.74 -11.49 -8.17
N PRO A 302 -3.59 -11.65 -7.50
CA PRO A 302 -3.34 -12.85 -6.72
C PRO A 302 -4.39 -13.02 -5.62
N VAL A 303 -4.83 -14.25 -5.39
CA VAL A 303 -5.64 -14.56 -4.21
C VAL A 303 -4.76 -14.40 -2.98
N ALA A 304 -5.21 -13.61 -1.99
CA ALA A 304 -4.46 -13.51 -0.74
C ALA A 304 -4.56 -14.83 0.00
N ALA A 305 -3.42 -15.43 0.32
CA ALA A 305 -3.37 -16.58 1.20
C ALA A 305 -3.75 -16.13 2.62
N PRO A 306 -4.76 -16.74 3.27
CA PRO A 306 -5.06 -16.43 4.65
C PRO A 306 -3.87 -16.78 5.54
N TRP A 307 -3.70 -16.06 6.64
CA TRP A 307 -2.71 -16.41 7.64
C TRP A 307 -3.27 -17.50 8.54
N GLU A 308 -2.99 -18.75 8.17
CA GLU A 308 -3.61 -19.92 8.76
C GLU A 308 -2.98 -20.30 10.10
N VAL A 309 -3.83 -20.75 11.02
CA VAL A 309 -3.40 -21.45 12.23
C VAL A 309 -3.63 -22.93 11.99
N GLU A 310 -2.54 -23.66 11.78
CA GLU A 310 -2.56 -25.11 11.68
C GLU A 310 -2.63 -25.71 13.10
N ASP A 311 -3.58 -26.62 13.29
CA ASP A 311 -3.72 -27.36 14.54
C ASP A 311 -2.92 -28.66 14.48
N ARG A 312 -1.77 -28.68 15.18
CA ARG A 312 -0.86 -29.83 15.27
C ARG A 312 -0.80 -30.40 16.68
N ARG A 313 -1.88 -30.20 17.46
CA ARG A 313 -1.93 -30.64 18.86
C ARG A 313 -1.87 -32.17 18.99
N ALA A 314 -2.40 -32.90 18.01
CA ALA A 314 -2.38 -34.37 18.01
C ALA A 314 -1.00 -34.97 17.73
N GLU A 315 -0.18 -34.31 16.90
CA GLU A 315 1.17 -34.80 16.57
C GLU A 315 2.22 -34.30 17.56
N ASP A 316 2.27 -32.98 17.77
CA ASP A 316 3.40 -32.30 18.42
C ASP A 316 2.97 -31.50 19.66
N GLY A 317 1.67 -31.45 19.97
CA GLY A 317 1.13 -30.65 21.08
C GLY A 317 1.10 -29.14 20.81
N LEU A 318 1.20 -28.71 19.55
CA LEU A 318 1.40 -27.30 19.16
C LEU A 318 0.31 -26.77 18.22
N LEU A 319 0.12 -25.45 18.22
CA LEU A 319 -0.54 -24.70 17.16
C LEU A 319 0.51 -23.93 16.36
N VAL A 320 0.40 -23.89 15.04
CA VAL A 320 1.37 -23.22 14.16
C VAL A 320 0.70 -22.13 13.35
N TRP A 321 1.06 -20.87 13.60
CA TRP A 321 0.60 -19.74 12.79
C TRP A 321 1.56 -19.50 11.63
N ARG A 322 1.06 -19.65 10.40
CA ARG A 322 1.81 -19.42 9.16
C ARG A 322 1.49 -18.05 8.57
N ILE A 323 2.55 -17.26 8.38
CA ILE A 323 2.49 -15.93 7.81
C ILE A 323 3.38 -15.92 6.57
N PRO A 324 2.82 -15.92 5.34
CA PRO A 324 3.59 -15.76 4.11
C PRO A 324 4.22 -14.37 4.04
N LEU A 325 5.55 -14.33 3.99
CA LEU A 325 6.40 -13.14 3.90
C LEU A 325 7.45 -13.36 2.80
N PRO A 326 7.04 -13.48 1.52
CA PRO A 326 7.96 -13.69 0.42
C PRO A 326 9.02 -12.60 0.35
N GLY A 327 10.29 -13.01 0.28
CA GLY A 327 11.44 -12.11 0.29
C GLY A 327 11.92 -11.69 1.68
N ALA A 328 11.26 -12.12 2.77
CA ALA A 328 11.80 -11.90 4.10
C ALA A 328 13.11 -12.68 4.31
N GLU A 329 14.05 -12.08 5.03
CA GLU A 329 15.30 -12.70 5.45
C GLU A 329 15.34 -12.79 6.98
N ARG A 330 15.96 -13.85 7.51
CA ARG A 330 15.99 -14.09 8.97
C ARG A 330 16.67 -12.96 9.74
N ALA A 331 17.66 -12.29 9.13
CA ALA A 331 18.39 -11.19 9.75
C ALA A 331 17.53 -9.95 10.00
N ASP A 332 16.44 -9.79 9.24
CA ASP A 332 15.55 -8.63 9.30
C ASP A 332 14.32 -8.86 10.19
N LEU A 333 14.14 -10.08 10.70
CA LEU A 333 12.96 -10.49 11.47
C LEU A 333 13.05 -10.07 12.95
N GLU A 334 12.06 -9.30 13.38
CA GLU A 334 11.84 -8.98 14.79
C GLU A 334 10.47 -9.47 15.25
N LEU A 335 10.43 -10.16 16.40
CA LEU A 335 9.20 -10.74 16.94
C LEU A 335 9.07 -10.38 18.42
N VAL A 336 8.02 -9.65 18.76
CA VAL A 336 7.71 -9.32 20.16
C VAL A 336 6.25 -9.60 20.43
N ARG A 337 5.97 -10.52 21.35
CA ARG A 337 4.62 -10.73 21.85
C ARG A 337 4.30 -9.73 22.96
N ARG A 338 3.13 -9.11 22.89
CA ARG A 338 2.59 -8.23 23.93
C ARG A 338 1.13 -8.59 24.20
N GLY A 339 0.89 -9.38 25.25
CA GLY A 339 -0.45 -9.88 25.57
C GLY A 339 -1.04 -10.70 24.42
N ASP A 340 -2.17 -10.21 23.89
CA ASP A 340 -2.91 -10.80 22.77
C ASP A 340 -2.46 -10.28 21.40
N GLU A 341 -1.30 -9.62 21.32
CA GLU A 341 -0.75 -9.07 20.09
C GLU A 341 0.66 -9.63 19.80
N LEU A 342 0.97 -9.73 18.51
CA LEU A 342 2.31 -9.95 17.99
C LEU A 342 2.77 -8.69 17.25
N VAL A 343 3.84 -8.09 17.72
CA VAL A 343 4.61 -7.12 16.95
C VAL A 343 5.57 -7.90 16.03
N LEU A 344 5.37 -7.75 14.73
CA LEU A 344 6.21 -8.34 13.69
C LEU A 344 6.96 -7.20 12.96
N GLY A 345 8.29 -7.27 12.98
CA GLY A 345 9.20 -6.40 12.25
C GLY A 345 9.90 -7.14 11.11
N LEU A 346 10.10 -6.43 10.01
CA LEU A 346 10.85 -6.84 8.82
C LEU A 346 11.67 -5.64 8.33
N GLY A 347 12.90 -5.53 8.83
CA GLY A 347 13.78 -4.39 8.54
C GLY A 347 13.11 -3.07 8.91
N ALA A 348 12.77 -2.26 7.90
CA ALA A 348 12.11 -0.97 8.10
C ALA A 348 10.59 -1.06 8.36
N TYR A 349 9.97 -2.22 8.12
CA TYR A 349 8.53 -2.38 8.25
C TYR A 349 8.16 -2.99 9.59
N ARG A 350 7.06 -2.51 10.18
CA ARG A 350 6.57 -3.00 11.46
C ARG A 350 5.04 -3.01 11.49
N ARG A 351 4.47 -4.14 11.89
CA ARG A 351 3.02 -4.33 12.02
C ARG A 351 2.70 -5.00 13.35
N VAL A 352 1.60 -4.59 13.98
CA VAL A 352 1.11 -5.23 15.20
C VAL A 352 -0.15 -6.00 14.85
N LEU A 353 -0.10 -7.31 15.08
CA LEU A 353 -1.08 -8.27 14.64
C LEU A 353 -1.85 -8.79 15.85
N PRO A 354 -3.19 -8.71 15.87
CA PRO A 354 -3.95 -9.39 16.90
C PRO A 354 -3.76 -10.90 16.75
N LEU A 355 -3.53 -11.59 17.87
CA LEU A 355 -3.44 -13.04 17.85
C LEU A 355 -4.80 -13.63 17.47
N PRO A 356 -4.82 -14.60 16.53
CA PRO A 356 -5.95 -15.50 16.35
C PRO A 356 -6.45 -16.03 17.70
N SER A 357 -7.77 -16.15 17.84
CA SER A 357 -8.41 -16.46 19.13
C SER A 357 -7.84 -17.70 19.81
N ALA A 358 -7.54 -18.76 19.04
CA ALA A 358 -6.92 -19.99 19.53
C ALA A 358 -5.53 -19.79 20.15
N LEU A 359 -4.78 -18.77 19.73
CA LEU A 359 -3.39 -18.55 20.16
C LEU A 359 -3.26 -17.67 21.40
N ARG A 360 -4.33 -16.94 21.78
CA ARG A 360 -4.34 -16.04 22.94
C ARG A 360 -4.06 -16.76 24.26
N ARG A 361 -4.49 -18.03 24.35
CA ARG A 361 -4.29 -18.91 25.53
C ARG A 361 -3.08 -19.84 25.40
N CYS A 362 -2.17 -19.55 24.47
CA CYS A 362 -0.93 -20.29 24.30
C CYS A 362 0.27 -19.47 24.80
N THR A 363 1.42 -20.12 24.96
CA THR A 363 2.75 -19.50 25.09
C THR A 363 3.53 -19.67 23.77
N VAL A 364 4.45 -18.75 23.46
CA VAL A 364 5.30 -18.88 22.26
C VAL A 364 6.40 -19.91 22.55
N SER A 365 6.49 -20.94 21.72
CA SER A 365 7.49 -22.01 21.84
C SER A 365 8.65 -21.86 20.85
N GLY A 366 8.44 -21.14 19.74
CA GLY A 366 9.51 -20.84 18.80
C GLY A 366 9.02 -20.19 17.51
N ALA A 367 9.96 -19.77 16.67
CA ALA A 367 9.71 -19.19 15.37
C ALA A 367 10.71 -19.76 14.34
N GLY A 368 10.29 -19.92 13.10
CA GLY A 368 11.17 -20.29 11.99
C GLY A 368 10.70 -19.65 10.69
N LEU A 369 11.65 -19.22 9.86
CA LEU A 369 11.38 -18.72 8.50
C LEU A 369 11.93 -19.73 7.50
N THR A 370 11.09 -20.23 6.61
CA THR A 370 11.47 -21.20 5.57
C THR A 370 10.68 -20.91 4.31
N ASP A 371 11.36 -20.81 3.16
CA ASP A 371 10.76 -20.55 1.85
C ASP A 371 9.79 -19.35 1.83
N GLY A 372 10.15 -18.28 2.54
CA GLY A 372 9.32 -17.07 2.63
C GLY A 372 8.06 -17.25 3.47
N VAL A 373 7.96 -18.27 4.34
CA VAL A 373 6.86 -18.45 5.28
C VAL A 373 7.40 -18.43 6.71
N LEU A 374 6.90 -17.49 7.52
CA LEU A 374 7.16 -17.44 8.95
C LEU A 374 6.18 -18.38 9.66
N ALA A 375 6.73 -19.40 10.32
CA ALA A 375 6.00 -20.34 11.17
C ALA A 375 6.26 -20.01 12.65
N LEU A 376 5.21 -19.54 13.33
CA LEU A 376 5.23 -19.27 14.77
C LEU A 376 4.57 -20.43 15.50
N ARG A 377 5.30 -21.06 16.41
CA ARG A 377 4.84 -22.23 17.16
C ARG A 377 4.33 -21.81 18.53
N PHE A 378 3.14 -22.25 18.87
CA PHE A 378 2.44 -21.92 20.12
C PHE A 378 2.09 -23.20 20.88
N ALA A 379 2.45 -23.25 22.16
CA ALA A 379 2.08 -24.33 23.06
C ALA A 379 0.86 -23.90 23.91
N PRO A 380 -0.22 -24.69 24.00
CA PRO A 380 -1.32 -24.43 24.91
C PRO A 380 -0.84 -24.17 26.34
N ASP A 381 -1.28 -23.08 26.97
CA ASP A 381 -0.96 -22.80 28.36
C ASP A 381 -1.86 -23.66 29.27
N PRO A 382 -1.31 -24.61 30.06
CA PRO A 382 -2.11 -25.49 30.91
C PRO A 382 -2.98 -24.76 31.94
N ALA A 383 -2.64 -23.52 32.30
CA ALA A 383 -3.40 -22.71 33.25
C ALA A 383 -4.63 -22.02 32.62
N LEU A 384 -4.64 -21.83 31.30
CA LEU A 384 -5.66 -21.07 30.56
C LEU A 384 -6.46 -21.92 29.58
N TRP A 385 -5.92 -23.07 29.17
CA TRP A 385 -6.54 -23.95 28.18
C TRP A 385 -7.77 -24.66 28.75
N PRO A 386 -8.89 -24.72 28.01
CA PRO A 386 -10.05 -25.50 28.45
C PRO A 386 -9.67 -26.98 28.57
N ARG A 387 -10.05 -27.58 29.69
CA ARG A 387 -9.89 -29.01 29.96
C ARG A 387 -10.97 -29.84 29.29
#